data_AF-A0A7C1FMH9-F1
#
_entry.id   AF-A0A7C1FMH9-F1
#
_cell.length_a   1.000
_cell.length_b   1.000
_cell.length_c   1.000
_cell.angle_alpha   90.00
_cell.angle_beta   90.00
_cell.angle_gamma   90.00
#
_symmetry.space_group_name_H-M   'P 1'
#
loop_
_entity.id
_entity.type
_entity.pdbx_description
1 polymer ?
#
loop_
_entity_poly.entity_id
_entity_poly.type
_entity_poly.pdbx_seq_one_letter_code
_entity_poly.pdbx_strand_id
1 'polypeptide(L)'
;MSIWNKVFLGLIAIAGLVFFYVSARTLKMHQHWREKAIRFQQRIAETDQRLNELIAANHARYNQIVKLVNDRGRVWYDCKPDRANEQDREIAVTVDAPDPHGITNTLVIHVFDASPVSEGGRYLGQFQVRQINGPTVVLRATRLATANSWQRAAAGAGRASWVLYEKMPFDSHDFFAQLTDEEKKAILPAETVAEYIKHGQEATWEQIQAEKLNGMIVDASGVPLITDKGQPIPGAKGIFWRNLRDYQDLFYQFELQQTVLAGII
;
A
#
# COMPACT_ATOMS: atom_id res chain seq x y z
N MET A 1 49.34 -65.65 -56.39
CA MET A 1 49.00 -65.15 -55.02
C MET A 1 48.69 -66.35 -54.13
N SER A 2 49.43 -66.52 -53.03
CA SER A 2 49.18 -67.61 -52.06
C SER A 2 47.77 -67.53 -51.47
N ILE A 3 47.12 -68.68 -51.28
CA ILE A 3 45.78 -68.82 -50.68
C ILE A 3 45.71 -68.08 -49.33
N TRP A 4 46.79 -68.10 -48.56
CA TRP A 4 46.89 -67.39 -47.28
C TRP A 4 46.74 -65.87 -47.41
N ASN A 5 47.27 -65.25 -48.46
CA ASN A 5 47.16 -63.80 -48.65
C ASN A 5 45.71 -63.37 -48.88
N LYS A 6 44.90 -64.20 -49.55
CA LYS A 6 43.47 -63.94 -49.77
C LYS A 6 42.66 -64.07 -48.48
N VAL A 7 43.00 -65.04 -47.62
CA VAL A 7 42.36 -65.23 -46.30
C VAL A 7 42.67 -64.05 -45.37
N PHE A 8 43.92 -63.60 -45.33
CA PHE A 8 44.31 -62.42 -44.54
C PHE A 8 43.60 -61.14 -45.01
N LEU A 9 43.53 -60.91 -46.32
CA LEU A 9 42.78 -59.78 -46.88
C LEU A 9 41.30 -59.81 -46.50
N GLY A 10 40.66 -60.99 -46.52
CA GLY A 10 39.28 -61.17 -46.09
C GLY A 10 39.05 -60.84 -44.61
N LEU A 11 39.95 -61.30 -43.72
CA LEU A 11 39.88 -61.01 -42.29
C LEU A 11 40.07 -59.52 -41.98
N ILE A 12 41.02 -58.86 -42.65
CA ILE A 12 41.25 -57.41 -42.50
C ILE A 12 40.00 -56.63 -42.96
N ALA A 13 39.36 -57.03 -44.05
CA ALA A 13 38.13 -56.39 -44.54
C ALA A 13 36.97 -56.51 -43.53
N ILE A 14 36.79 -57.69 -42.93
CA ILE A 14 35.75 -57.91 -41.90
C ILE A 14 36.04 -57.09 -40.64
N ALA A 15 37.28 -57.08 -40.16
CA ALA A 15 37.68 -56.29 -38.99
C ALA A 15 37.47 -54.78 -39.23
N GLY A 16 37.79 -54.28 -40.43
CA GLY A 16 37.54 -52.91 -40.84
C GLY A 16 36.05 -52.53 -40.81
N LEU A 17 35.17 -53.42 -41.27
CA LEU A 17 33.71 -53.21 -41.23
C LEU A 17 33.18 -53.13 -39.79
N VAL A 18 33.63 -54.02 -38.90
CA VAL A 18 33.24 -53.99 -37.48
C VAL A 18 33.72 -52.70 -36.82
N PHE A 19 34.97 -52.31 -37.06
CA PHE A 19 35.52 -51.07 -36.53
C PHE A 19 34.76 -49.84 -37.03
N PHE A 20 34.38 -49.81 -38.31
CA PHE A 20 33.58 -48.73 -38.89
C PHE A 20 32.19 -48.65 -38.24
N TYR A 21 31.51 -49.79 -38.05
CA TYR A 21 30.21 -49.84 -37.39
C TYR A 21 30.26 -49.32 -35.94
N VAL A 22 31.25 -49.77 -35.16
CA VAL A 22 31.44 -49.32 -33.78
C VAL A 22 31.76 -47.82 -33.73
N SER A 23 32.64 -47.34 -34.61
CA SER A 23 32.98 -45.91 -34.71
C SER A 23 31.75 -45.05 -35.04
N ALA A 24 30.93 -45.48 -36.00
CA ALA A 24 29.69 -44.79 -36.36
C ALA A 24 28.68 -44.76 -35.18
N ARG A 25 28.56 -45.85 -34.42
CA ARG A 25 27.70 -45.91 -33.23
C ARG A 25 28.21 -45.01 -32.10
N THR A 26 29.52 -44.98 -31.87
CA THR A 26 30.15 -44.10 -30.88
C THR A 26 29.95 -42.64 -31.26
N LEU A 27 30.08 -42.28 -32.54
CA LEU A 27 29.84 -40.91 -33.01
C LEU A 27 28.38 -40.48 -32.76
N LYS A 28 27.39 -41.35 -33.06
CA LYS A 28 25.98 -41.08 -32.76
C LYS A 28 25.72 -40.92 -31.26
N MET A 29 26.32 -41.75 -30.42
CA MET A 29 26.20 -41.63 -28.96
C MET A 29 26.77 -40.29 -28.47
N HIS A 30 27.92 -39.89 -29.00
CA HIS A 30 28.56 -38.62 -28.66
C HIS A 30 27.71 -37.42 -29.13
N GLN A 31 27.09 -37.50 -30.31
CA GLN A 31 26.14 -36.48 -30.78
C GLN A 31 24.95 -36.36 -29.82
N HIS A 32 24.32 -37.49 -29.46
CA HIS A 32 23.19 -37.50 -28.52
C HIS A 32 23.56 -36.94 -27.13
N TRP A 33 24.75 -37.25 -26.62
CA TRP A 33 25.22 -36.70 -25.35
C TRP A 33 25.48 -35.20 -25.42
N ARG A 34 26.05 -34.69 -26.53
CA ARG A 34 26.22 -33.25 -26.74
C ARG A 34 24.87 -32.53 -26.77
N GLU A 35 23.90 -33.06 -27.51
CA GLU A 35 22.56 -32.47 -27.56
C GLU A 35 21.86 -32.47 -26.19
N LYS A 36 22.02 -33.55 -25.41
CA LYS A 36 21.48 -33.61 -24.05
C LYS A 36 22.17 -32.61 -23.12
N ALA A 37 23.50 -32.49 -23.20
CA ALA A 37 24.26 -31.53 -22.41
C ALA A 37 23.82 -30.08 -22.70
N ILE A 38 23.67 -29.72 -23.98
CA ILE A 38 23.18 -28.40 -24.41
C ILE A 38 21.75 -28.17 -23.86
N ARG A 39 20.85 -29.15 -23.99
CA ARG A 39 19.48 -29.04 -23.46
C ARG A 39 19.42 -28.88 -21.94
N PHE A 40 20.35 -29.50 -21.20
CA PHE A 40 20.43 -29.30 -19.76
C PHE A 40 21.00 -27.93 -19.40
N GLN A 41 22.03 -27.46 -20.10
CA GLN A 41 22.57 -26.12 -19.92
C GLN A 41 21.52 -25.03 -20.19
N GLN A 42 20.74 -25.18 -21.26
CA GLN A 42 19.62 -24.29 -21.56
C GLN A 42 18.58 -24.29 -20.43
N ARG A 43 18.17 -25.46 -19.94
CA ARG A 43 17.21 -25.54 -18.83
C ARG A 43 17.73 -24.94 -17.54
N ILE A 44 19.02 -25.08 -17.23
CA ILE A 44 19.63 -24.42 -16.07
C ILE A 44 19.57 -22.90 -16.25
N ALA A 45 19.99 -22.38 -17.40
CA ALA A 45 19.96 -20.95 -17.69
C ALA A 45 18.52 -20.37 -17.64
N GLU A 46 17.53 -21.06 -18.20
CA GLU A 46 16.12 -20.67 -18.11
C GLU A 46 15.61 -20.67 -16.66
N THR A 47 16.01 -21.66 -15.86
CA THR A 47 15.63 -21.75 -14.45
C THR A 47 16.26 -20.62 -13.64
N ASP A 48 17.52 -20.31 -13.88
CA ASP A 48 18.23 -19.22 -13.22
C ASP A 48 17.61 -17.85 -13.57
N GLN A 49 17.24 -17.64 -14.84
CA GLN A 49 16.51 -16.44 -15.26
C GLN A 49 15.18 -16.30 -14.53
N ARG A 50 14.38 -17.37 -14.51
CA ARG A 50 13.09 -17.37 -13.81
C ARG A 50 13.22 -17.14 -12.31
N LEU A 51 14.25 -17.71 -11.68
CA LEU A 51 14.54 -17.49 -10.27
C LEU A 51 14.86 -16.01 -10.00
N ASN A 52 15.70 -15.40 -10.83
CA ASN A 52 16.05 -13.98 -10.71
C ASN A 52 14.84 -13.06 -10.89
N GLU A 53 13.96 -13.35 -11.85
CA GLU A 53 12.70 -12.63 -12.04
C GLU A 53 11.79 -12.73 -10.81
N LEU A 54 11.65 -13.93 -10.24
CA LEU A 54 10.86 -14.14 -9.03
C LEU A 54 11.44 -13.40 -7.82
N ILE A 55 12.76 -13.39 -7.66
CA ILE A 55 13.43 -12.62 -6.60
C ILE A 55 13.18 -11.12 -6.77
N ALA A 56 13.34 -10.60 -7.99
CA ALA A 56 13.11 -9.19 -8.28
C ALA A 56 11.64 -8.79 -8.04
N ALA A 57 10.69 -9.59 -8.50
CA ALA A 57 9.26 -9.37 -8.27
C ALA A 57 8.90 -9.43 -6.78
N ASN A 58 9.48 -10.38 -6.04
CA ASN A 58 9.22 -10.49 -4.61
C ASN A 58 9.83 -9.32 -3.82
N HIS A 59 11.03 -8.85 -4.19
CA HIS A 59 11.61 -7.63 -3.63
C HIS A 59 10.74 -6.40 -3.91
N ALA A 60 10.24 -6.24 -5.13
CA ALA A 60 9.34 -5.14 -5.47
C ALA A 60 8.07 -5.17 -4.61
N ARG A 61 7.46 -6.35 -4.47
CA ARG A 61 6.27 -6.54 -3.62
C ARG A 61 6.56 -6.30 -2.15
N TYR A 62 7.69 -6.78 -1.64
CA TYR A 62 8.11 -6.54 -0.27
C TYR A 62 8.29 -5.04 0.00
N ASN A 63 8.95 -4.32 -0.91
CA ASN A 63 9.12 -2.87 -0.79
C ASN A 63 7.79 -2.11 -0.79
N GLN A 64 6.81 -2.55 -1.58
CA GLN A 64 5.46 -2.01 -1.55
C GLN A 64 4.78 -2.26 -0.19
N ILE A 65 4.87 -3.48 0.35
CA ILE A 65 4.32 -3.81 1.68
C ILE A 65 5.01 -2.98 2.75
N VAL A 66 6.34 -2.88 2.74
CA VAL A 66 7.11 -2.08 3.70
C VAL A 66 6.70 -0.61 3.63
N LYS A 67 6.51 -0.06 2.43
CA LYS A 67 6.01 1.30 2.25
C LYS A 67 4.61 1.46 2.87
N LEU A 68 3.67 0.57 2.54
CA LEU A 68 2.33 0.58 3.12
C LEU A 68 2.32 0.45 4.66
N VAL A 69 3.18 -0.39 5.21
CA VAL A 69 3.30 -0.61 6.67
C VAL A 69 3.96 0.60 7.35
N ASN A 70 5.03 1.16 6.77
CA ASN A 70 5.70 2.33 7.33
C ASN A 70 4.82 3.59 7.28
N ASP A 71 4.05 3.74 6.21
CA ASP A 71 3.19 4.90 5.99
C ASP A 71 1.94 4.82 6.88
N ARG A 72 1.37 3.62 7.10
CA ARG A 72 0.15 3.43 7.91
C ARG A 72 0.40 3.26 9.41
N GLY A 73 1.61 2.84 9.81
CA GLY A 73 1.88 2.43 11.19
C GLY A 73 1.07 1.20 11.62
N ARG A 74 1.05 0.89 12.92
CA ARG A 74 0.20 -0.17 13.47
C ARG A 74 -1.26 0.29 13.56
N VAL A 75 -2.16 -0.65 13.30
CA VAL A 75 -3.61 -0.44 13.39
C VAL A 75 -4.19 -1.54 14.25
N TRP A 76 -5.02 -1.14 15.22
CA TRP A 76 -5.73 -2.05 16.10
C TRP A 76 -7.22 -1.94 15.81
N TYR A 77 -7.84 -3.05 15.47
CA TYR A 77 -9.27 -3.14 15.15
C TYR A 77 -10.05 -3.66 16.36
N ASP A 78 -11.38 -3.53 16.30
CA ASP A 78 -12.31 -4.09 17.28
C ASP A 78 -11.97 -3.75 18.74
N CYS A 79 -11.40 -2.57 18.96
CA CYS A 79 -10.98 -2.10 20.27
C CYS A 79 -12.23 -1.69 21.06
N LYS A 80 -12.45 -2.27 22.23
CA LYS A 80 -13.67 -2.03 23.01
C LYS A 80 -13.43 -0.98 24.09
N PRO A 81 -13.93 0.26 23.92
CA PRO A 81 -13.86 1.26 24.98
C PRO A 81 -14.79 0.89 26.12
N ASP A 82 -14.27 0.90 27.34
CA ASP A 82 -15.05 0.88 28.57
C ASP A 82 -15.52 2.30 28.92
N ARG A 83 -16.27 2.46 30.02
CA ARG A 83 -16.79 3.76 30.47
C ARG A 83 -15.68 4.79 30.66
N ALA A 84 -15.91 5.98 30.14
CA ALA A 84 -15.02 7.11 30.30
C ALA A 84 -15.04 7.63 31.75
N ASN A 85 -13.86 7.89 32.31
CA ASN A 85 -13.68 8.57 33.58
C ASN A 85 -13.61 10.08 33.34
N GLU A 86 -14.65 10.81 33.73
CA GLU A 86 -14.75 12.27 33.57
C GLU A 86 -13.77 13.05 34.43
N GLN A 87 -13.37 12.52 35.59
CA GLN A 87 -12.50 13.21 36.56
C GLN A 87 -11.08 13.36 36.01
N ASP A 88 -10.55 12.29 35.39
CA ASP A 88 -9.18 12.24 34.86
C ASP A 88 -9.11 12.44 33.33
N ARG A 89 -10.26 12.51 32.65
CA ARG A 89 -10.39 12.47 31.18
C ARG A 89 -9.68 11.25 30.58
N GLU A 90 -10.00 10.08 31.13
CA GLU A 90 -9.38 8.79 30.76
C GLU A 90 -10.40 7.75 30.30
N ILE A 91 -10.07 7.01 29.25
CA ILE A 91 -10.89 5.90 28.72
C ILE A 91 -10.03 4.65 28.70
N ALA A 92 -10.48 3.62 29.41
CA ALA A 92 -9.91 2.30 29.29
C ALA A 92 -10.42 1.66 28.00
N VAL A 93 -9.52 1.17 27.15
CA VAL A 93 -9.85 0.49 25.90
C VAL A 93 -9.23 -0.90 25.92
N THR A 94 -10.05 -1.92 25.73
CA THR A 94 -9.59 -3.30 25.66
C THR A 94 -9.22 -3.63 24.21
N VAL A 95 -7.98 -4.08 24.03
CA VAL A 95 -7.40 -4.49 22.75
C VAL A 95 -7.13 -5.99 22.82
N ASP A 96 -8.07 -6.78 22.32
CA ASP A 96 -8.00 -8.26 22.39
C ASP A 96 -6.95 -8.82 21.41
N ALA A 97 -6.66 -8.13 20.30
CA ALA A 97 -5.70 -8.54 19.29
C ALA A 97 -5.00 -7.35 18.61
N PRO A 98 -3.72 -7.49 18.19
CA PRO A 98 -2.83 -8.64 18.40
C PRO A 98 -2.32 -8.77 19.85
N ASP A 99 -1.83 -9.95 20.27
CA ASP A 99 -1.16 -10.18 21.56
C ASP A 99 0.30 -10.63 21.34
N PRO A 100 1.33 -9.89 21.81
CA PRO A 100 1.24 -8.60 22.50
C PRO A 100 0.84 -7.47 21.54
N HIS A 101 -0.07 -6.60 21.98
CA HIS A 101 -0.60 -5.50 21.17
C HIS A 101 0.47 -4.46 20.78
N GLY A 102 1.63 -4.46 21.45
CA GLY A 102 2.80 -3.65 21.07
C GLY A 102 2.62 -2.14 21.26
N ILE A 103 1.52 -1.72 21.89
CA ILE A 103 1.28 -0.34 22.33
C ILE A 103 2.22 -0.07 23.50
N THR A 104 2.86 1.09 23.51
CA THR A 104 3.77 1.50 24.59
C THR A 104 3.15 2.65 25.39
N ASN A 105 3.56 2.79 26.66
CA ASN A 105 3.26 4.00 27.42
C ASN A 105 3.78 5.23 26.65
N THR A 106 3.08 6.35 26.81
CA THR A 106 3.28 7.63 26.12
C THR A 106 3.04 7.65 24.61
N LEU A 107 2.69 6.51 23.99
CA LEU A 107 2.31 6.46 22.58
C LEU A 107 1.08 7.33 22.32
N VAL A 108 1.13 8.10 21.25
CA VAL A 108 0.00 8.89 20.76
C VAL A 108 -0.72 8.06 19.71
N ILE A 109 -2.04 7.93 19.85
CA ILE A 109 -2.89 7.19 18.94
C ILE A 109 -4.07 8.02 18.47
N HIS A 110 -4.49 7.76 17.24
CA HIS A 110 -5.65 8.37 16.60
C HIS A 110 -6.82 7.40 16.67
N VAL A 111 -7.93 7.84 17.25
CA VAL A 111 -9.06 6.98 17.58
C VAL A 111 -10.23 7.28 16.64
N PHE A 112 -10.78 6.23 16.05
CA PHE A 112 -11.93 6.28 15.16
C PHE A 112 -13.03 5.35 15.66
N ASP A 113 -14.28 5.75 15.43
CA ASP A 113 -15.42 4.84 15.56
C ASP A 113 -15.37 3.82 14.41
N ALA A 114 -15.49 2.52 14.73
CA ALA A 114 -15.43 1.44 13.74
C ALA A 114 -16.70 1.32 12.89
N SER A 115 -17.76 2.03 13.25
CA SER A 115 -19.00 2.06 12.47
C SER A 115 -18.74 2.60 11.05
N PRO A 116 -19.47 2.13 10.02
CA PRO A 116 -19.39 2.74 8.69
C PRO A 116 -19.68 4.25 8.74
N VAL A 117 -19.07 5.03 7.83
CA VAL A 117 -19.32 6.48 7.77
C VAL A 117 -20.81 6.79 7.59
N SER A 118 -21.53 5.97 6.81
CA SER A 118 -22.98 6.04 6.63
C SER A 118 -23.78 5.87 7.93
N GLU A 119 -23.23 5.15 8.91
CA GLU A 119 -23.83 4.90 10.22
C GLU A 119 -23.30 5.86 11.31
N GLY A 120 -22.51 6.86 10.90
CA GLY A 120 -21.97 7.87 11.81
C GLY A 120 -20.56 7.59 12.33
N GLY A 121 -19.86 6.60 11.73
CA GLY A 121 -18.44 6.38 11.90
C GLY A 121 -17.63 7.65 11.66
N ARG A 122 -16.82 8.04 12.64
CA ARG A 122 -16.11 9.32 12.61
C ARG A 122 -14.82 9.27 13.41
N TYR A 123 -13.94 10.22 13.12
CA TYR A 123 -12.77 10.49 13.94
C TYR A 123 -13.18 11.03 15.31
N LEU A 124 -12.73 10.37 16.37
CA LEU A 124 -13.06 10.73 17.75
C LEU A 124 -12.04 11.71 18.32
N GLY A 125 -10.75 11.51 18.05
CA GLY A 125 -9.67 12.41 18.45
C GLY A 125 -8.32 11.73 18.65
N GLN A 126 -7.36 12.51 19.14
CA GLN A 126 -5.99 12.07 19.44
C GLN A 126 -5.77 11.87 20.93
N PHE A 127 -5.36 10.66 21.31
CA PHE A 127 -5.20 10.27 22.71
C PHE A 127 -3.78 9.79 22.97
N GLN A 128 -3.30 10.00 24.19
CA GLN A 128 -2.01 9.49 24.65
C GLN A 128 -2.22 8.32 25.61
N VAL A 129 -1.47 7.25 25.40
CA VAL A 129 -1.48 6.08 26.27
C VAL A 129 -0.78 6.43 27.58
N ARG A 130 -1.53 6.39 28.68
CA ARG A 130 -0.98 6.64 30.02
C ARG A 130 -0.45 5.38 30.66
N GLN A 131 -1.23 4.30 30.57
CA GLN A 131 -0.97 3.05 31.26
C GLN A 131 -1.48 1.87 30.43
N ILE A 132 -0.82 0.73 30.55
CA ILE A 132 -1.18 -0.53 29.94
C ILE A 132 -1.31 -1.57 31.04
N ASN A 133 -2.44 -2.27 31.09
CA ASN A 133 -2.77 -3.31 32.05
C ASN A 133 -3.18 -4.58 31.28
N GLY A 134 -2.19 -5.35 30.84
CA GLY A 134 -2.44 -6.52 29.98
C GLY A 134 -3.11 -6.10 28.66
N PRO A 135 -4.30 -6.63 28.31
CA PRO A 135 -5.01 -6.24 27.09
C PRO A 135 -5.68 -4.86 27.17
N THR A 136 -5.77 -4.26 28.35
CA THR A 136 -6.45 -2.97 28.54
C THR A 136 -5.46 -1.81 28.51
N VAL A 137 -5.73 -0.82 27.67
CA VAL A 137 -4.93 0.39 27.51
C VAL A 137 -5.72 1.59 27.99
N VAL A 138 -5.14 2.38 28.90
CA VAL A 138 -5.75 3.61 29.41
C VAL A 138 -5.31 4.78 28.55
N LEU A 139 -6.27 5.37 27.84
CA LEU A 139 -6.10 6.50 26.97
C LEU A 139 -6.48 7.79 27.69
N ARG A 140 -5.61 8.80 27.59
CA ARG A 140 -5.86 10.14 28.10
C ARG A 140 -5.97 11.12 26.94
N ALA A 141 -6.93 12.04 27.02
CA ALA A 141 -7.00 13.15 26.07
C ALA A 141 -5.68 13.93 26.06
N THR A 142 -5.07 14.10 24.88
CA THR A 142 -3.89 14.97 24.75
C THR A 142 -4.28 16.43 24.96
N ARG A 143 -3.29 17.30 25.20
CA ARG A 143 -3.53 18.75 25.27
C ARG A 143 -4.13 19.32 23.98
N LEU A 144 -3.98 18.59 22.86
CA LEU A 144 -4.55 18.87 21.55
C LEU A 144 -5.98 18.34 21.40
N ALA A 145 -6.34 17.25 22.08
CA ALA A 145 -7.73 16.81 22.14
C ALA A 145 -8.59 17.81 22.93
N THR A 146 -9.29 18.67 22.20
CA THR A 146 -10.25 19.65 22.73
C THR A 146 -11.34 18.96 23.56
N ALA A 147 -12.00 19.69 24.48
CA ALA A 147 -13.13 19.19 25.27
C ALA A 147 -14.20 18.47 24.43
N ASN A 148 -14.40 18.87 23.17
CA ASN A 148 -15.35 18.24 22.25
C ASN A 148 -14.91 16.85 21.76
N SER A 149 -13.62 16.60 21.51
CA SER A 149 -13.16 15.25 21.11
C SER A 149 -13.24 14.27 22.26
N TRP A 150 -12.91 14.74 23.48
CA TRP A 150 -13.16 13.99 24.71
C TRP A 150 -14.64 13.63 24.88
N GLN A 151 -15.55 14.61 24.77
CA GLN A 151 -16.99 14.39 24.92
C GLN A 151 -17.55 13.41 23.88
N ARG A 152 -17.09 13.50 22.62
CA ARG A 152 -17.48 12.53 21.56
C ARG A 152 -17.00 11.12 21.89
N ALA A 153 -15.74 10.98 22.29
CA ALA A 153 -15.20 9.68 22.68
C ALA A 153 -15.93 9.12 23.90
N ALA A 154 -16.19 9.94 24.92
CA ALA A 154 -16.96 9.54 26.10
C ALA A 154 -18.40 9.12 25.76
N ALA A 155 -19.05 9.79 24.80
CA ALA A 155 -20.39 9.44 24.35
C ALA A 155 -20.46 8.11 23.56
N GLY A 156 -19.38 7.77 22.84
CA GLY A 156 -19.25 6.51 22.10
C GLY A 156 -18.71 5.34 22.94
N ALA A 157 -18.11 5.64 24.08
CA ALA A 157 -17.52 4.65 24.99
C ALA A 157 -18.59 3.67 25.53
N GLY A 158 -18.30 2.37 25.45
CA GLY A 158 -19.22 1.29 25.84
C GLY A 158 -20.37 1.00 24.85
N ARG A 159 -20.43 1.66 23.69
CA ARG A 159 -21.48 1.46 22.68
C ARG A 159 -20.96 0.96 21.33
N ALA A 160 -19.86 1.54 20.87
CA ALA A 160 -19.27 1.22 19.57
C ALA A 160 -17.85 0.69 19.74
N SER A 161 -17.45 -0.23 18.85
CA SER A 161 -16.07 -0.66 18.73
C SER A 161 -15.25 0.45 18.09
N TRP A 162 -13.97 0.55 18.44
CA TRP A 162 -13.05 1.56 17.93
C TRP A 162 -11.95 0.95 17.08
N VAL A 163 -11.41 1.76 16.18
CA VAL A 163 -10.17 1.47 15.46
C VAL A 163 -9.12 2.48 15.91
N LEU A 164 -7.99 1.96 16.38
CA LEU A 164 -6.87 2.76 16.85
C LEU A 164 -5.78 2.76 15.77
N TYR A 165 -5.25 3.93 15.47
CA TYR A 165 -4.18 4.13 14.50
C TYR A 165 -2.96 4.72 15.20
N GLU A 166 -1.79 4.12 14.97
CA GLU A 166 -0.50 4.68 15.43
C GLU A 166 -0.11 5.92 14.63
N LYS A 167 -0.40 5.92 13.33
CA LYS A 167 -0.19 7.06 12.44
C LYS A 167 -1.50 7.38 11.74
N MET A 168 -1.78 8.67 11.54
CA MET A 168 -2.89 9.09 10.71
C MET A 168 -2.76 8.46 9.31
N PRO A 169 -3.84 7.86 8.76
CA PRO A 169 -3.84 7.47 7.36
C PRO A 169 -3.44 8.66 6.49
N PHE A 170 -2.63 8.43 5.47
CA PHE A 170 -2.31 9.46 4.49
C PHE A 170 -3.39 9.49 3.41
N ASP A 171 -3.65 10.69 2.88
CA ASP A 171 -4.55 10.84 1.75
C ASP A 171 -3.93 10.26 0.48
N SER A 172 -4.72 9.52 -0.30
CA SER A 172 -4.27 8.95 -1.57
C SER A 172 -5.36 9.04 -2.64
N HIS A 173 -4.92 9.17 -3.89
CA HIS A 173 -5.80 9.18 -5.05
C HIS A 173 -6.57 7.86 -5.23
N ASP A 174 -5.95 6.74 -4.83
CA ASP A 174 -6.47 5.41 -5.06
C ASP A 174 -7.66 5.07 -4.14
N PHE A 175 -7.69 5.60 -2.91
CA PHE A 175 -8.74 5.25 -1.93
C PHE A 175 -10.16 5.63 -2.41
N PHE A 176 -10.29 6.74 -3.12
CA PHE A 176 -11.58 7.24 -3.59
C PHE A 176 -11.86 6.90 -5.05
N ALA A 177 -10.89 6.35 -5.78
CA ALA A 177 -11.06 5.99 -7.19
C ALA A 177 -12.05 4.85 -7.40
N GLN A 178 -12.21 3.97 -6.41
CA GLN A 178 -13.12 2.81 -6.47
C GLN A 178 -14.56 3.13 -6.05
N LEU A 179 -14.81 4.34 -5.52
CA LEU A 179 -16.13 4.77 -5.07
C LEU A 179 -16.87 5.48 -6.21
N THR A 180 -18.19 5.27 -6.29
CA THR A 180 -19.04 5.99 -7.24
C THR A 180 -19.19 7.46 -6.84
N ASP A 181 -19.62 8.31 -7.77
CA ASP A 181 -19.86 9.72 -7.49
C ASP A 181 -20.97 9.94 -6.45
N GLU A 182 -21.93 9.03 -6.37
CA GLU A 182 -23.02 9.05 -5.38
C GLU A 182 -22.50 8.69 -3.99
N GLU A 183 -21.66 7.66 -3.89
CA GLU A 183 -21.00 7.27 -2.65
C GLU A 183 -20.06 8.37 -2.15
N LYS A 184 -19.30 9.00 -3.06
CA LYS A 184 -18.46 10.16 -2.74
C LYS A 184 -19.29 11.30 -2.16
N LYS A 185 -20.45 11.64 -2.74
CA LYS A 185 -21.36 12.67 -2.21
C LYS A 185 -21.96 12.33 -0.85
N ALA A 186 -22.16 11.05 -0.57
CA ALA A 186 -22.70 10.61 0.71
C ALA A 186 -21.65 10.66 1.84
N ILE A 187 -20.38 10.41 1.52
CA ILE A 187 -19.30 10.27 2.51
C ILE A 187 -18.51 11.57 2.69
N LEU A 188 -18.32 12.36 1.62
CA LEU A 188 -17.48 13.55 1.63
C LEU A 188 -18.28 14.84 1.88
N PRO A 189 -17.67 15.84 2.53
CA PRO A 189 -18.27 17.16 2.67
C PRO A 189 -18.58 17.80 1.31
N ALA A 190 -19.74 18.45 1.21
CA ALA A 190 -20.21 19.13 -0.02
C ALA A 190 -19.22 20.16 -0.56
N GLU A 191 -18.42 20.78 0.30
CA GLU A 191 -17.39 21.76 -0.08
C GLU A 191 -16.22 21.14 -0.84
N THR A 192 -15.92 19.86 -0.60
CA THR A 192 -14.72 19.20 -1.13
C THR A 192 -15.05 18.14 -2.16
N VAL A 193 -16.28 17.62 -2.18
CA VAL A 193 -16.67 16.49 -3.03
C VAL A 193 -16.46 16.75 -4.52
N ALA A 194 -16.60 18.00 -4.96
CA ALA A 194 -16.34 18.39 -6.34
C ALA A 194 -14.89 18.08 -6.77
N GLU A 195 -13.92 18.24 -5.86
CA GLU A 195 -12.51 17.91 -6.11
C GLU A 195 -12.30 16.41 -6.32
N TYR A 196 -13.02 15.56 -5.58
CA TYR A 196 -12.90 14.10 -5.64
C TYR A 196 -13.66 13.47 -6.81
N ILE A 197 -14.72 14.13 -7.28
CA ILE A 197 -15.47 13.71 -8.48
C ILE A 197 -14.66 14.06 -9.73
N LYS A 198 -14.10 15.28 -9.78
CA LYS A 198 -13.36 15.75 -10.96
C LYS A 198 -11.95 15.20 -11.05
N HIS A 199 -11.44 14.58 -9.99
CA HIS A 199 -10.13 13.97 -10.03
C HIS A 199 -10.04 12.91 -11.14
N GLY A 200 -9.04 13.03 -12.01
CA GLY A 200 -8.86 12.14 -13.16
C GLY A 200 -9.68 12.53 -14.40
N GLN A 201 -10.48 13.60 -14.34
CA GLN A 201 -11.23 14.13 -15.48
C GLN A 201 -10.46 15.25 -16.18
N GLU A 202 -10.75 15.45 -17.48
CA GLU A 202 -10.21 16.59 -18.21
C GLU A 202 -10.78 17.90 -17.67
N ALA A 203 -9.90 18.84 -17.34
CA ALA A 203 -10.27 20.18 -16.87
C ALA A 203 -9.35 21.24 -17.50
N THR A 204 -9.77 22.50 -17.41
CA THR A 204 -8.92 23.66 -17.67
C THR A 204 -8.67 24.47 -16.41
N TRP A 205 -7.61 25.28 -16.41
CA TRP A 205 -7.25 26.07 -15.23
C TRP A 205 -8.34 27.08 -14.87
N GLU A 206 -9.06 27.59 -15.87
CA GLU A 206 -10.20 28.47 -15.67
C GLU A 206 -11.36 27.77 -14.94
N GLN A 207 -11.60 26.48 -15.24
CA GLN A 207 -12.61 25.69 -14.55
C GLN A 207 -12.24 25.40 -13.10
N ILE A 208 -10.96 25.07 -12.84
CA ILE A 208 -10.43 24.87 -11.47
C ILE A 208 -10.64 26.12 -10.62
N GLN A 209 -10.31 27.29 -11.17
CA GLN A 209 -10.47 28.57 -10.48
C GLN A 209 -11.95 28.94 -10.28
N ALA A 210 -12.79 28.74 -11.30
CA ALA A 210 -14.23 29.02 -11.23
C ALA A 210 -14.92 28.17 -10.15
N GLU A 211 -14.54 26.90 -10.03
CA GLU A 211 -15.11 25.95 -9.06
C GLU A 211 -14.34 25.88 -7.74
N LYS A 212 -13.30 26.71 -7.58
CA LYS A 212 -12.42 26.77 -6.40
C LYS A 212 -11.84 25.41 -6.00
N LEU A 213 -11.51 24.58 -6.98
CA LEU A 213 -10.98 23.24 -6.73
C LEU A 213 -9.52 23.32 -6.29
N ASN A 214 -9.15 22.61 -5.23
CA ASN A 214 -7.77 22.52 -4.78
C ASN A 214 -6.98 21.43 -5.53
N GLY A 215 -6.24 21.82 -6.58
CA GLY A 215 -5.41 20.90 -7.35
C GLY A 215 -4.68 21.55 -8.52
N MET A 216 -4.10 20.72 -9.37
CA MET A 216 -3.37 21.13 -10.56
C MET A 216 -3.78 20.32 -11.79
N ILE A 217 -3.44 20.83 -12.97
CA ILE A 217 -3.63 20.11 -14.23
C ILE A 217 -2.34 19.43 -14.61
N VAL A 218 -2.42 18.16 -15.00
CA VAL A 218 -1.29 17.41 -15.55
C VAL A 218 -1.54 17.00 -17.00
N ASP A 219 -0.48 16.71 -17.72
CA ASP A 219 -0.57 16.03 -19.01
C ASP A 219 -0.82 14.52 -18.89
N ALA A 220 -0.90 13.82 -20.02
CA ALA A 220 -1.09 12.37 -20.09
C ALA A 220 0.05 11.56 -19.44
N SER A 221 1.20 12.18 -19.19
CA SER A 221 2.34 11.58 -18.48
C SER A 221 2.42 11.97 -17.00
N GLY A 222 1.43 12.73 -16.49
CA GLY A 222 1.39 13.16 -15.09
C GLY A 222 2.28 14.36 -14.77
N VAL A 223 2.80 15.05 -15.79
CA VAL A 223 3.63 16.25 -15.59
C VAL A 223 2.71 17.47 -15.42
N PRO A 224 2.90 18.29 -14.37
CA PRO A 224 2.10 19.50 -14.17
C PRO A 224 2.21 20.47 -15.35
N LEU A 225 1.07 20.90 -15.88
CA LEU A 225 0.97 21.91 -16.96
C LEU A 225 1.12 23.32 -16.37
N ILE A 226 2.33 23.59 -15.90
CA ILE A 226 2.78 24.87 -15.36
C ILE A 226 3.96 25.40 -16.20
N THR A 227 4.09 26.71 -16.26
CA THR A 227 5.24 27.42 -16.83
C THR A 227 6.47 27.22 -15.95
N ASP A 228 7.66 27.52 -16.48
CA ASP A 228 8.94 27.48 -15.74
C ASP A 228 8.97 28.35 -14.47
N LYS A 229 7.99 29.26 -14.32
CA LYS A 229 7.80 30.12 -13.15
C LYS A 229 6.78 29.55 -12.14
N GLY A 230 6.32 28.32 -12.34
CA GLY A 230 5.32 27.66 -11.49
C GLY A 230 3.89 28.18 -11.70
N GLN A 231 3.63 28.97 -12.76
CA GLN A 231 2.30 29.50 -13.04
C GLN A 231 1.54 28.59 -14.02
N PRO A 232 0.22 28.41 -13.86
CA PRO A 232 -0.58 27.61 -14.77
C PRO A 232 -0.50 28.12 -16.21
N ILE A 233 -0.37 27.21 -17.19
CA ILE A 233 -0.39 27.57 -18.61
C ILE A 233 -1.83 27.96 -19.01
N PRO A 234 -2.09 29.22 -19.43
CA PRO A 234 -3.44 29.68 -19.75
C PRO A 234 -4.05 28.87 -20.91
N GLY A 235 -5.31 28.44 -20.78
CA GLY A 235 -6.01 27.63 -21.78
C GLY A 235 -5.49 26.19 -21.96
N ALA A 236 -4.52 25.75 -21.14
CA ALA A 236 -4.06 24.36 -21.17
C ALA A 236 -5.17 23.41 -20.68
N LYS A 237 -5.37 22.35 -21.45
CA LYS A 237 -6.27 21.23 -21.13
C LYS A 237 -5.44 20.05 -20.67
N GLY A 238 -5.86 19.43 -19.59
CA GLY A 238 -5.24 18.21 -19.09
C GLY A 238 -6.08 17.57 -18.01
N ILE A 239 -5.50 16.61 -17.29
CA ILE A 239 -6.19 15.83 -16.28
C ILE A 239 -6.11 16.57 -14.94
N PHE A 240 -7.25 16.75 -14.27
CA PHE A 240 -7.28 17.34 -12.94
C PHE A 240 -6.73 16.39 -11.88
N TRP A 241 -5.65 16.82 -11.24
CA TRP A 241 -4.98 16.14 -10.16
C TRP A 241 -5.21 16.92 -8.86
N ARG A 242 -6.03 16.40 -7.95
CA ARG A 242 -6.30 17.08 -6.67
C ARG A 242 -5.02 17.14 -5.82
N ASN A 243 -4.90 18.15 -4.97
CA ASN A 243 -3.83 18.12 -3.99
C ASN A 243 -4.14 17.09 -2.90
N LEU A 244 -3.15 16.27 -2.55
CA LEU A 244 -3.24 15.37 -1.40
C LEU A 244 -3.25 16.19 -0.12
N ARG A 245 -4.15 15.83 0.78
CA ARG A 245 -4.33 16.52 2.05
C ARG A 245 -3.57 15.79 3.15
N ASP A 246 -2.90 16.55 4.01
CA ASP A 246 -2.43 16.00 5.28
C ASP A 246 -3.60 16.03 6.28
N TYR A 247 -4.16 14.86 6.59
CA TYR A 247 -5.28 14.77 7.52
C TYR A 247 -4.89 15.17 8.94
N GLN A 248 -3.63 14.98 9.34
CA GLN A 248 -3.16 15.40 10.65
C GLN A 248 -3.24 16.93 10.79
N ASP A 249 -2.74 17.65 9.79
CA ASP A 249 -2.81 19.11 9.77
C ASP A 249 -4.24 19.63 9.64
N LEU A 250 -5.08 18.98 8.82
CA LEU A 250 -6.49 19.35 8.68
C LEU A 250 -7.27 19.19 9.99
N PHE A 251 -7.13 18.04 10.66
CA PHE A 251 -7.80 17.82 11.94
C PHE A 251 -7.27 18.77 13.01
N TYR A 252 -5.96 19.04 13.01
CA TYR A 252 -5.35 20.02 13.90
C TYR A 252 -5.93 21.43 13.69
N GLN A 253 -6.02 21.90 12.44
CA GLN A 253 -6.62 23.20 12.12
C GLN A 253 -8.11 23.27 12.49
N PHE A 254 -8.85 22.19 12.26
CA PHE A 254 -10.27 22.12 12.62
C PHE A 254 -10.48 22.18 14.14
N GLU A 255 -9.68 21.44 14.91
CA GLU A 255 -9.72 21.48 16.38
C GLU A 255 -9.33 22.87 16.92
N LEU A 256 -8.36 23.54 16.31
CA LEU A 256 -8.00 24.92 16.64
C LEU A 256 -9.14 25.90 16.35
N GLN A 257 -9.77 25.83 15.17
CA GLN A 257 -10.90 26.68 14.82
C GLN A 257 -12.07 26.50 15.79
N GLN A 258 -12.41 25.25 16.15
CA GLN A 258 -13.45 24.99 17.14
C GLN A 258 -13.08 25.54 18.53
N THR A 259 -11.81 25.45 18.91
CA THR A 259 -11.33 25.96 20.20
C THR A 259 -11.41 27.49 20.26
N VAL A 260 -10.99 28.19 19.20
CA VAL A 260 -11.09 29.65 19.10
C VAL A 260 -12.56 30.10 19.15
N LEU A 261 -13.45 29.40 18.43
CA LEU A 261 -14.88 29.70 18.45
C LEU A 261 -15.52 29.44 19.84
N ALA A 262 -15.10 28.39 20.54
CA ALA A 262 -15.56 28.08 21.89
C ALA A 262 -14.99 29.01 22.97
N GLY A 263 -13.85 29.65 22.73
CA GLY A 263 -13.24 30.64 23.64
C GLY A 263 -13.70 32.09 23.42
N ILE A 264 -14.52 32.34 22.41
CA ILE A 264 -15.10 33.66 22.08
C ILE A 264 -16.54 33.79 22.62
N ILE A 265 -17.10 32.73 23.22
CA ILE A 265 -18.39 32.72 23.94
C ILE A 265 -18.12 32.69 25.44
#